data_AF-A0A812Q706-F1
#
_entry.id   AF-A0A812Q706-F1
#
_cell.length_a   1.000
_cell.length_b   1.000
_cell.length_c   1.000
_cell.angle_alpha   90.00
_cell.angle_beta   90.00
_cell.angle_gamma   90.00
#
_symmetry.space_group_name_H-M   'P 1'
#
loop_
_entity.id
_entity.type
_entity.pdbx_description
1 polymer ?
#
loop_
_entity_poly.entity_id
_entity_poly.type
_entity_poly.pdbx_seq_one_letter_code
_entity_poly.pdbx_strand_id
1 'polypeptide(L)'
;MSATAEVFYLPSACHCGAVRFLAPIARERSWLSCHCSDCRRVHGSAFSVLCPLEEKDALGGSNFRGALKEGPLSMCAGLAGSLNASVRRHFCQTCGSTCLVALHMEGKVVFLLAVGILSDKHFPNNFKPEMEELATQSPAPFGPLAVRQQSFPGRPQLPATGSCLCGKCRFRTTASPREFQHCHCSMCRKLSGSAYQTWTPVKRTEVEWLTPTALKTLRSSRRLVRSFLNPGLQCDP
;
A
#
# COMPACT_ATOMS: atom_id res chain seq x y z
N MET A 1 19.90 7.18 30.94
CA MET A 1 20.68 6.71 29.77
C MET A 1 19.73 5.88 28.92
N SER A 2 19.28 6.42 27.78
CA SER A 2 18.35 5.74 26.87
C SER A 2 19.08 4.54 26.24
N ALA A 3 18.55 3.33 26.44
CA ALA A 3 19.05 2.15 25.75
C ALA A 3 18.92 2.39 24.24
N THR A 4 20.02 2.27 23.50
CA THR A 4 20.00 2.35 22.05
C THR A 4 19.10 1.24 21.52
N ALA A 5 17.98 1.60 20.89
CA ALA A 5 17.05 0.64 20.30
C ALA A 5 17.81 -0.30 19.36
N GLU A 6 17.61 -1.61 19.52
CA GLU A 6 18.22 -2.62 18.67
C GLU A 6 17.71 -2.45 17.22
N VAL A 7 18.61 -2.10 16.30
CA VAL A 7 18.30 -1.88 14.87
C VAL A 7 18.73 -3.09 14.05
N PHE A 8 17.78 -3.70 13.34
CA PHE A 8 18.02 -4.78 12.38
C PHE A 8 18.04 -4.23 10.96
N TYR A 9 18.95 -4.74 10.13
CA TYR A 9 19.01 -4.37 8.71
C TYR A 9 18.36 -5.46 7.87
N LEU A 10 17.12 -5.22 7.42
CA LEU A 10 16.35 -6.20 6.67
C LEU A 10 16.53 -6.03 5.14
N PRO A 11 16.88 -7.12 4.42
CA PRO A 11 16.92 -7.11 2.96
C PRO A 11 15.58 -6.68 2.36
N SER A 12 15.61 -5.61 1.57
CA SER A 12 14.44 -4.96 0.99
C SER A 12 14.62 -4.86 -0.52
N ALA A 13 13.58 -5.22 -1.27
CA ALA A 13 13.60 -5.15 -2.73
C ALA A 13 12.20 -5.06 -3.31
N CYS A 14 12.05 -4.26 -4.37
CA CYS A 14 10.86 -4.28 -5.21
C CYS A 14 10.62 -5.67 -5.85
N HIS A 15 9.48 -5.88 -6.50
CA HIS A 15 9.14 -7.18 -7.07
C HIS A 15 10.14 -7.68 -8.12
N CYS A 16 10.57 -6.83 -9.07
CA CYS A 16 11.55 -7.19 -10.10
C CYS A 16 13.01 -7.14 -9.62
N GLY A 17 13.26 -6.61 -8.43
CA GLY A 17 14.61 -6.45 -7.88
C GLY A 17 15.46 -5.33 -8.50
N ALA A 18 14.90 -4.45 -9.34
CA ALA A 18 15.63 -3.27 -9.85
C ALA A 18 15.95 -2.24 -8.76
N VAL A 19 15.11 -2.18 -7.72
CA VAL A 19 15.35 -1.43 -6.48
C VAL A 19 15.66 -2.41 -5.36
N ARG A 20 16.78 -2.23 -4.67
CA ARG A 20 17.22 -3.03 -3.51
C ARG A 20 17.96 -2.17 -2.48
N PHE A 21 17.79 -2.48 -1.21
CA PHE A 21 18.53 -1.87 -0.10
C PHE A 21 18.38 -2.68 1.19
N LEU A 22 19.16 -2.32 2.21
CA LEU A 22 18.96 -2.80 3.57
C LEU A 22 18.17 -1.76 4.36
N ALA A 23 16.97 -2.11 4.81
CA ALA A 23 16.13 -1.22 5.59
C ALA A 23 16.45 -1.36 7.09
N PRO A 24 16.82 -0.28 7.79
CA PRO A 24 16.98 -0.30 9.24
C PRO A 24 15.61 -0.31 9.92
N ILE A 25 15.29 -1.40 10.59
CA ILE A 25 14.06 -1.62 11.36
C ILE A 25 14.46 -1.78 12.82
N ALA A 26 14.08 -0.82 13.66
CA ALA A 26 14.26 -0.97 15.10
C ALA A 26 13.18 -1.89 15.68
N ARG A 27 13.55 -2.71 16.68
CA ARG A 27 12.66 -3.68 17.32
C ARG A 27 11.37 -3.07 17.87
N GLU A 28 11.47 -1.86 18.39
CA GLU A 28 10.37 -1.13 19.06
C GLU A 28 9.68 -0.10 18.14
N ARG A 29 9.95 -0.09 16.82
CA ARG A 29 9.26 0.84 15.92
C ARG A 29 7.81 0.41 15.73
N SER A 30 6.89 1.33 16.02
CA SER A 30 5.48 1.19 15.69
C SER A 30 5.30 1.20 14.17
N TRP A 31 4.46 0.29 13.68
CA TRP A 31 4.07 0.17 12.28
C TRP A 31 2.73 0.87 12.08
N LEU A 32 2.55 1.46 10.91
CA LEU A 32 1.35 2.18 10.54
C LEU A 32 0.47 1.33 9.63
N SER A 33 -0.72 0.94 10.10
CA SER A 33 -1.77 0.40 9.22
C SER A 33 -2.74 1.51 8.80
N CYS A 34 -2.74 1.86 7.50
CA CYS A 34 -3.57 2.94 6.97
C CYS A 34 -4.69 2.41 6.06
N HIS A 35 -5.93 2.84 6.34
CA HIS A 35 -7.15 2.38 5.66
C HIS A 35 -7.85 3.47 4.81
N CYS A 36 -7.22 4.64 4.64
CA CYS A 36 -7.83 5.72 3.88
C CYS A 36 -8.10 5.32 2.41
N SER A 37 -9.05 5.99 1.77
CA SER A 37 -9.42 5.75 0.36
C SER A 37 -8.20 5.80 -0.58
N ASP A 38 -7.26 6.71 -0.34
CA ASP A 38 -6.07 6.86 -1.17
C ASP A 38 -5.12 5.67 -1.04
N CYS A 39 -4.84 5.23 0.18
CA CYS A 39 -4.04 4.02 0.42
C CYS A 39 -4.72 2.79 -0.19
N ARG A 40 -6.04 2.67 -0.06
CA ARG A 40 -6.79 1.57 -0.72
C ARG A 40 -6.62 1.59 -2.24
N ARG A 41 -6.73 2.77 -2.86
CA ARG A 41 -6.66 2.93 -4.33
C ARG A 41 -5.25 2.79 -4.90
N VAL A 42 -4.21 3.19 -4.16
CA VAL A 42 -2.81 3.04 -4.61
C VAL A 42 -2.35 1.60 -4.50
N HIS A 43 -2.62 0.96 -3.36
CA HIS A 43 -2.12 -0.39 -3.09
C HIS A 43 -3.05 -1.47 -3.69
N GLY A 44 -4.24 -1.08 -4.15
CA GLY A 44 -5.26 -2.00 -4.68
C GLY A 44 -5.71 -3.02 -3.63
N SER A 45 -5.65 -2.64 -2.35
CA SER A 45 -5.91 -3.48 -1.18
C SER A 45 -6.87 -2.77 -0.24
N ALA A 46 -7.30 -3.46 0.81
CA ALA A 46 -8.12 -2.84 1.87
C ALA A 46 -7.32 -1.87 2.77
N PHE A 47 -5.98 -1.87 2.69
CA PHE A 47 -5.09 -1.08 3.55
C PHE A 47 -3.66 -1.03 3.00
N SER A 48 -2.81 -0.24 3.66
CA SER A 48 -1.36 -0.22 3.49
C SER A 48 -0.68 -0.36 4.86
N VAL A 49 0.46 -1.08 4.92
CA VAL A 49 1.30 -1.16 6.12
C VAL A 49 2.62 -0.48 5.83
N LEU A 50 2.95 0.50 6.65
CA LEU A 50 4.09 1.39 6.49
C LEU A 50 4.95 1.37 7.76
N CYS A 51 6.27 1.50 7.63
CA CYS A 51 7.19 1.56 8.77
C CYS A 51 8.01 2.86 8.70
N PRO A 52 8.08 3.68 9.76
CA PRO A 52 8.92 4.87 9.75
C PRO A 52 10.39 4.57 9.47
N LEU A 53 11.01 5.41 8.64
CA LEU A 53 12.43 5.45 8.34
C LEU A 53 13.01 6.82 8.68
N GLU A 54 14.30 6.84 9.02
CA GLU A 54 15.06 8.08 9.10
C GLU A 54 15.40 8.57 7.69
N GLU A 55 15.53 9.89 7.52
CA GLU A 55 15.81 10.52 6.23
C GLU A 55 17.08 9.99 5.56
N LYS A 56 18.15 9.80 6.33
CA LYS A 56 19.44 9.24 5.85
C LYS A 56 19.31 7.86 5.21
N ASP A 57 18.26 7.11 5.55
CA ASP A 57 18.03 5.73 5.11
C ASP A 57 16.98 5.61 3.99
N ALA A 58 16.22 6.68 3.72
CA ALA A 58 15.04 6.65 2.88
C ALA A 58 15.33 6.85 1.38
N LEU A 59 16.30 7.70 1.03
CA LEU A 59 16.54 8.15 -0.35
C LEU A 59 18.03 8.10 -0.72
N GLY A 60 18.54 6.92 -1.10
CA GLY A 60 19.85 6.84 -1.74
C GLY A 60 21.04 6.75 -0.77
N GLY A 61 20.82 6.32 0.48
CA GLY A 61 21.92 5.93 1.38
C GLY A 61 22.86 4.90 0.72
N SER A 62 24.06 4.69 1.28
CA SER A 62 25.12 3.87 0.67
C SER A 62 24.69 2.44 0.25
N ASN A 63 23.67 1.89 0.90
CA ASN A 63 23.10 0.57 0.64
C ASN A 63 22.01 0.55 -0.44
N PHE A 64 21.60 1.69 -0.98
CA PHE A 64 20.55 1.78 -1.98
C PHE A 64 21.08 1.49 -3.39
N ARG A 65 20.33 0.69 -4.15
CA ARG A 65 20.59 0.40 -5.57
C ARG A 65 19.29 0.51 -6.36
N GLY A 66 19.37 1.15 -7.52
CA GLY A 66 18.24 1.39 -8.42
C GLY A 66 17.73 2.82 -8.38
N ALA A 67 16.65 3.08 -9.11
CA ALA A 67 16.00 4.39 -9.15
C ALA A 67 14.50 4.25 -8.82
N LEU A 68 14.00 5.19 -8.03
CA LEU A 68 12.58 5.31 -7.74
C LEU A 68 11.95 6.36 -8.66
N LYS A 69 10.72 6.09 -9.11
CA LYS A 69 9.84 7.11 -9.65
C LYS A 69 9.07 7.73 -8.52
N GLU A 70 9.05 9.05 -8.51
CA GLU A 70 8.16 9.82 -7.67
C GLU A 70 6.76 9.90 -8.30
N GLY A 71 5.72 9.68 -7.50
CA GLY A 71 4.33 9.92 -7.86
C GLY A 71 3.88 11.33 -7.50
N PRO A 72 2.67 11.72 -7.95
CA PRO A 72 2.11 13.02 -7.63
C PRO A 72 1.88 13.18 -6.12
N LEU A 73 1.92 14.43 -5.66
CA LEU A 73 1.56 14.80 -4.31
C LEU A 73 0.05 14.64 -4.12
N SER A 74 -0.38 13.93 -3.08
CA SER A 74 -1.80 13.75 -2.74
C SER A 74 -2.07 14.16 -1.29
N MET A 75 -3.23 14.75 -1.01
CA MET A 75 -3.59 15.12 0.36
C MET A 75 -3.82 13.87 1.23
N CYS A 76 -3.26 13.84 2.44
CA CYS A 76 -3.52 12.78 3.40
C CYS A 76 -4.72 13.12 4.25
N ALA A 77 -5.92 12.72 3.79
CA ALA A 77 -7.13 12.96 4.56
C ALA A 77 -7.11 12.15 5.87
N GLY A 78 -7.12 12.84 7.02
CA GLY A 78 -7.36 12.25 8.34
C GLY A 78 -6.14 11.94 9.20
N LEU A 79 -4.95 12.47 8.90
CA LEU A 79 -3.82 12.40 9.82
C LEU A 79 -3.99 13.45 10.93
N ALA A 80 -4.54 13.00 12.08
CA ALA A 80 -4.59 13.73 13.36
C ALA A 80 -5.02 15.21 13.28
N GLY A 81 -6.13 15.51 12.59
CA GLY A 81 -6.69 16.88 12.54
C GLY A 81 -5.83 17.92 11.81
N SER A 82 -4.70 17.53 11.22
CA SER A 82 -3.86 18.43 10.43
C SER A 82 -4.47 18.60 9.03
N LEU A 83 -4.98 19.80 8.75
CA LEU A 83 -5.54 20.17 7.44
C LEU A 83 -4.47 20.25 6.32
N ASN A 84 -3.19 20.01 6.65
CA ASN A 84 -2.03 20.35 5.80
C ASN A 84 -1.02 19.20 5.62
N ALA A 85 -1.41 17.92 5.80
CA ALA A 85 -0.52 16.79 5.55
C ALA A 85 -0.61 16.32 4.09
N SER A 86 0.51 16.34 3.36
CA SER A 86 0.57 15.84 1.97
C SER A 86 1.50 14.64 1.85
N VAL A 87 1.18 13.74 0.93
CA VAL A 87 1.85 12.46 0.76
C VAL A 87 2.39 12.34 -0.64
N ARG A 88 3.65 11.95 -0.72
CA ARG A 88 4.34 11.60 -1.95
C ARG A 88 4.77 10.15 -1.87
N ARG A 89 4.59 9.41 -2.96
CA ARG A 89 4.85 7.97 -3.00
C ARG A 89 5.92 7.68 -4.03
N HIS A 90 6.83 6.78 -3.70
CA HIS A 90 7.97 6.42 -4.54
C HIS A 90 7.89 4.94 -4.91
N PHE A 91 8.00 4.66 -6.21
CA PHE A 91 7.75 3.36 -6.80
C PHE A 91 8.91 2.90 -7.67
N CYS A 92 9.07 1.59 -7.83
CA CYS A 92 9.97 1.06 -8.85
C CYS A 92 9.44 1.39 -10.26
N GLN A 93 10.26 2.03 -11.10
CA GLN A 93 9.90 2.39 -12.49
C GLN A 93 9.58 1.17 -13.37
N THR A 94 10.20 0.02 -13.08
CA THR A 94 10.08 -1.20 -13.88
C THR A 94 8.83 -2.01 -13.53
N CYS A 95 8.59 -2.25 -12.25
CA CYS A 95 7.52 -3.16 -11.79
C CYS A 95 6.38 -2.47 -11.02
N GLY A 96 6.49 -1.18 -10.71
CA GLY A 96 5.46 -0.42 -10.03
C GLY A 96 5.31 -0.67 -8.53
N SER A 97 6.07 -1.59 -7.93
CA SER A 97 6.10 -1.77 -6.47
C SER A 97 6.30 -0.45 -5.74
N THR A 98 5.39 -0.10 -4.83
CA THR A 98 5.61 0.98 -3.86
C THR A 98 6.76 0.58 -2.95
N CYS A 99 7.77 1.43 -2.82
CA CYS A 99 8.94 1.18 -1.98
C CYS A 99 8.97 2.11 -0.76
N LEU A 100 8.59 3.37 -0.95
CA LEU A 100 8.72 4.42 0.06
C LEU A 100 7.55 5.41 -0.07
N VAL A 101 7.19 6.01 1.05
CA VAL A 101 6.21 7.10 1.14
C VAL A 101 6.87 8.24 1.92
N ALA A 102 6.82 9.46 1.39
CA ALA A 102 7.22 10.68 2.08
C ALA A 102 5.96 11.43 2.51
N LEU A 103 5.78 11.57 3.83
CA LEU A 103 4.70 12.31 4.44
C LEU A 103 5.23 13.69 4.84
N HIS A 104 4.68 14.74 4.23
CA HIS A 104 5.03 16.13 4.49
C HIS A 104 4.04 16.71 5.49
N MET A 105 4.55 17.24 6.60
CA MET A 105 3.77 17.85 7.68
C MET A 105 4.49 19.10 8.18
N GLU A 106 3.92 20.29 7.99
CA GLU A 106 4.37 21.57 8.60
C GLU A 106 5.90 21.72 8.74
N GLY A 107 6.60 21.68 7.60
CA GLY A 107 8.06 21.87 7.54
C GLY A 107 8.91 20.62 7.86
N LYS A 108 8.28 19.48 8.15
CA LYS A 108 8.95 18.19 8.37
C LYS A 108 8.54 17.18 7.30
N VAL A 109 9.47 16.28 6.98
CA VAL A 109 9.21 15.13 6.11
C VAL A 109 9.48 13.86 6.90
N VAL A 110 8.48 12.99 6.98
CA VAL A 110 8.60 11.65 7.58
C VAL A 110 8.62 10.65 6.45
N PHE A 111 9.68 9.86 6.38
CA PHE A 111 9.78 8.78 5.43
C PHE A 111 9.21 7.50 6.01
N LEU A 112 8.47 6.76 5.21
CA LEU A 112 7.82 5.52 5.58
C LEU A 112 8.16 4.45 4.52
N LEU A 113 8.75 3.35 4.96
CA LEU A 113 8.97 2.14 4.16
C LEU A 113 7.63 1.47 3.85
N ALA A 114 7.41 1.12 2.58
CA ALA A 114 6.34 0.20 2.22
C ALA A 114 6.72 -1.21 2.65
N VAL A 115 6.09 -1.73 3.70
CA VAL A 115 6.55 -2.93 4.39
C VAL A 115 6.56 -4.18 3.50
N GLY A 116 5.71 -4.20 2.48
CA GLY A 116 5.66 -5.29 1.52
C GLY A 116 6.96 -5.51 0.72
N ILE A 117 7.88 -4.54 0.68
CA ILE A 117 9.18 -4.69 0.01
C ILE A 117 10.23 -5.44 0.84
N LEU A 118 9.96 -5.73 2.11
CA LEU A 118 10.79 -6.62 2.92
C LEU A 118 10.84 -8.02 2.28
N SER A 119 12.05 -8.50 2.03
CA SER A 119 12.28 -9.78 1.35
C SER A 119 12.28 -10.98 2.29
N ASP A 120 12.30 -10.75 3.61
CA ASP A 120 12.15 -11.83 4.59
C ASP A 120 10.78 -12.51 4.44
N LYS A 121 10.80 -13.81 4.12
CA LYS A 121 9.59 -14.61 3.95
C LYS A 121 8.82 -14.81 5.25
N HIS A 122 9.50 -14.78 6.40
CA HIS A 122 8.90 -14.96 7.72
C HIS A 122 8.27 -13.67 8.25
N PHE A 123 8.40 -12.56 7.53
CA PHE A 123 7.69 -11.33 7.86
C PHE A 123 6.18 -11.44 7.54
N PRO A 124 5.24 -11.00 8.41
CA PRO A 124 5.39 -10.46 9.77
C PRO A 124 5.02 -11.49 10.88
N ASN A 125 5.70 -12.64 10.99
CA ASN A 125 5.35 -13.65 12.00
C ASN A 125 5.70 -13.19 13.44
N ASN A 126 6.56 -12.19 13.61
CA ASN A 126 7.08 -11.76 14.91
C ASN A 126 6.80 -10.28 15.27
N PHE A 127 5.99 -9.55 14.49
CA PHE A 127 5.79 -8.12 14.70
C PHE A 127 4.30 -7.80 14.86
N LYS A 128 3.90 -7.40 16.08
CA LYS A 128 2.58 -6.85 16.35
C LYS A 128 2.58 -5.36 15.95
N PRO A 129 1.71 -4.90 15.03
CA PRO A 129 1.52 -3.47 14.84
C PRO A 129 0.93 -2.88 16.13
N GLU A 130 1.69 -2.04 16.83
CA GLU A 130 1.22 -1.37 18.06
C GLU A 130 0.31 -0.16 17.76
N MET A 131 0.22 0.27 16.50
CA MET A 131 -0.61 1.38 16.04
C MET A 131 -1.53 0.92 14.90
N GLU A 132 -2.76 0.57 15.25
CA GLU A 132 -3.88 0.41 14.33
C GLU A 132 -4.66 1.74 14.24
N GLU A 133 -3.95 2.84 14.02
CA GLU A 133 -4.58 4.15 13.84
C GLU A 133 -3.94 4.86 12.66
N LEU A 134 -4.75 5.07 11.61
CA LEU A 134 -4.83 6.35 10.89
C LEU A 134 -5.92 6.33 9.81
N ALA A 135 -6.92 7.18 10.06
CA ALA A 135 -7.96 7.61 9.14
C ALA A 135 -8.78 6.48 8.50
N THR A 136 -9.52 5.72 9.31
CA THR A 136 -10.69 4.99 8.80
C THR A 136 -11.79 6.00 8.42
N GLN A 137 -11.73 6.54 7.20
CA GLN A 137 -12.93 7.13 6.56
C GLN A 137 -13.92 6.05 6.07
N SER A 138 -13.58 4.78 6.30
CA SER A 138 -14.36 3.58 5.98
C SER A 138 -14.16 2.59 7.12
N PRO A 139 -15.19 1.85 7.54
CA PRO A 139 -15.10 0.91 8.65
C PRO A 139 -13.95 -0.09 8.44
N ALA A 140 -13.14 -0.29 9.48
CA ALA A 140 -12.09 -1.30 9.48
C ALA A 140 -12.73 -2.70 9.34
N PRO A 141 -12.40 -3.48 8.31
CA PRO A 141 -13.04 -4.78 8.09
C PRO A 141 -12.53 -5.88 9.03
N PHE A 142 -11.60 -5.59 9.94
CA PHE A 142 -10.85 -6.58 10.72
C PHE A 142 -11.09 -6.42 12.23
N GLY A 143 -12.34 -6.63 12.67
CA GLY A 143 -12.67 -6.81 14.10
C GLY A 143 -12.73 -8.28 14.50
N PRO A 144 -12.72 -8.62 15.80
CA PRO A 144 -12.86 -9.99 16.29
C PRO A 144 -14.09 -10.70 15.70
N LEU A 145 -13.94 -11.99 15.35
CA LEU A 145 -14.98 -12.85 14.74
C LEU A 145 -16.30 -12.92 15.54
N ALA A 146 -16.29 -12.56 16.84
CA ALA A 146 -17.49 -12.46 17.68
C ALA A 146 -18.43 -11.32 17.26
N VAL A 147 -17.99 -10.39 16.42
CA VAL A 147 -18.80 -9.28 15.86
C VAL A 147 -19.42 -9.70 14.51
N ARG A 148 -19.83 -10.97 14.40
CA ARG A 148 -20.65 -11.41 13.26
C ARG A 148 -22.04 -10.82 13.46
N GLN A 149 -22.39 -9.82 12.65
CA GLN A 149 -23.67 -9.07 12.59
C GLN A 149 -23.68 -7.64 13.15
N GLN A 150 -22.58 -6.89 13.09
CA GLN A 150 -22.76 -5.43 13.00
C GLN A 150 -23.22 -5.08 11.58
N SER A 151 -24.51 -4.82 11.43
CA SER A 151 -25.06 -4.08 10.30
C SER A 151 -24.49 -2.66 10.36
N PHE A 152 -23.35 -2.45 9.70
CA PHE A 152 -22.81 -1.11 9.51
C PHE A 152 -23.78 -0.30 8.65
N PRO A 153 -24.12 0.95 9.02
CA PRO A 153 -24.80 1.85 8.10
C PRO A 153 -23.87 2.06 6.88
N GLY A 154 -24.31 1.60 5.70
CA GLY A 154 -23.57 1.76 4.45
C GLY A 154 -22.83 0.51 3.95
N ARG A 155 -23.52 -0.63 3.79
CA ARG A 155 -23.07 -1.59 2.77
C ARG A 155 -22.90 -0.84 1.45
N PRO A 156 -21.82 -1.06 0.68
CA PRO A 156 -21.70 -0.47 -0.64
C PRO A 156 -22.96 -0.79 -1.43
N GLN A 157 -23.72 0.24 -1.78
CA GLN A 157 -24.90 0.05 -2.61
C GLN A 157 -24.41 -0.41 -3.98
N LEU A 158 -24.97 -1.52 -4.43
CA LEU A 158 -24.68 -2.03 -5.77
C LEU A 158 -25.61 -1.34 -6.77
N PRO A 159 -25.12 -0.99 -7.96
CA PRO A 159 -23.74 -1.13 -8.41
C PRO A 159 -22.78 -0.11 -7.79
N ALA A 160 -21.61 -0.59 -7.36
CA ALA A 160 -20.54 0.24 -6.81
C ALA A 160 -19.60 0.74 -7.92
N THR A 161 -18.84 1.80 -7.63
CA THR A 161 -17.78 2.29 -8.53
C THR A 161 -16.42 2.22 -7.87
N GLY A 162 -15.37 2.07 -8.68
CA GLY A 162 -14.00 2.06 -8.24
C GLY A 162 -13.08 2.74 -9.24
N SER A 163 -11.91 3.16 -8.77
CA SER A 163 -10.91 3.79 -9.63
C SER A 163 -9.52 3.77 -9.01
N CYS A 164 -8.49 3.85 -9.85
CA CYS A 164 -7.13 4.17 -9.40
C CYS A 164 -7.09 5.56 -8.74
N LEU A 165 -6.05 5.86 -7.95
CA LEU A 165 -5.95 7.13 -7.21
C LEU A 165 -6.11 8.35 -8.13
N CYS A 166 -5.46 8.38 -9.29
CA CYS A 166 -5.53 9.51 -10.22
C CYS A 166 -6.83 9.59 -11.04
N GLY A 167 -7.77 8.67 -10.85
CA GLY A 167 -9.06 8.68 -11.55
C GLY A 167 -9.04 8.29 -13.03
N LYS A 168 -7.87 8.12 -13.68
CA LYS A 168 -7.77 7.77 -15.11
C LYS A 168 -8.34 6.39 -15.44
N CYS A 169 -8.27 5.45 -14.50
CA CYS A 169 -8.87 4.13 -14.60
C CYS A 169 -10.09 4.07 -13.70
N ARG A 170 -11.29 3.91 -14.27
CA ARG A 170 -12.57 3.84 -13.55
C ARG A 170 -13.34 2.60 -13.98
N PHE A 171 -14.06 2.00 -13.05
CA PHE A 171 -14.94 0.87 -13.31
C PHE A 171 -16.21 0.95 -12.46
N ARG A 172 -17.24 0.25 -12.93
CA ARG A 172 -18.46 -0.06 -12.20
C ARG A 172 -18.48 -1.56 -11.91
N THR A 173 -19.03 -1.95 -10.77
CA THR A 173 -19.19 -3.36 -10.41
C THR A 173 -20.56 -3.63 -9.79
N THR A 174 -21.18 -4.71 -10.23
CA THR A 174 -22.38 -5.29 -9.60
C THR A 174 -22.03 -6.42 -8.65
N ALA A 175 -20.74 -6.75 -8.51
CA ALA A 175 -20.29 -7.83 -7.65
C ALA A 175 -20.52 -7.48 -6.17
N SER A 176 -21.32 -8.31 -5.50
CA SER A 176 -21.35 -8.33 -4.04
C SER A 176 -20.12 -9.11 -3.56
N PRO A 177 -19.21 -8.52 -2.76
CA PRO A 177 -18.06 -9.24 -2.24
C PRO A 177 -18.54 -10.35 -1.29
N ARG A 178 -18.55 -11.59 -1.78
CA ARG A 178 -18.97 -12.78 -1.02
C ARG A 178 -17.83 -13.36 -0.19
N GLU A 179 -16.60 -13.12 -0.63
CA GLU A 179 -15.37 -13.65 -0.06
C GLU A 179 -14.26 -12.59 -0.17
N PHE A 180 -13.41 -12.55 0.86
CA PHE A 180 -12.14 -11.84 0.84
C PHE A 180 -11.00 -12.83 1.00
N GLN A 181 -9.96 -12.67 0.19
CA GLN A 181 -8.79 -13.54 0.17
C GLN A 181 -7.54 -12.75 0.54
N HIS A 182 -6.82 -13.20 1.56
CA HIS A 182 -5.55 -12.62 1.96
C HIS A 182 -4.40 -13.45 1.40
N CYS A 183 -3.59 -12.83 0.55
CA CYS A 183 -2.41 -13.49 -0.03
C CYS A 183 -1.13 -12.90 0.55
N HIS A 184 -0.36 -13.74 1.22
CA HIS A 184 0.89 -13.40 1.91
C HIS A 184 2.14 -13.69 1.09
N CYS A 185 1.99 -14.16 -0.17
CA CYS A 185 3.15 -14.48 -0.99
C CYS A 185 4.00 -13.23 -1.24
N SER A 186 5.32 -13.41 -1.36
CA SER A 186 6.28 -12.30 -1.51
C SER A 186 5.92 -11.36 -2.66
N MET A 187 5.38 -11.88 -3.76
CA MET A 187 4.92 -11.09 -4.89
C MET A 187 3.70 -10.23 -4.56
N CYS A 188 2.71 -10.77 -3.86
CA CYS A 188 1.56 -9.98 -3.40
C CYS A 188 1.99 -8.86 -2.47
N ARG A 189 2.85 -9.16 -1.49
CA ARG A 189 3.40 -8.15 -0.57
C ARG A 189 4.17 -7.06 -1.32
N LYS A 190 5.11 -7.44 -2.19
CA LYS A 190 5.95 -6.50 -2.92
C LYS A 190 5.18 -5.62 -3.89
N LEU A 191 4.17 -6.16 -4.56
CA LEU A 191 3.35 -5.38 -5.50
C LEU A 191 2.36 -4.49 -4.77
N SER A 192 1.76 -4.96 -3.67
CA SER A 192 0.88 -4.14 -2.86
C SER A 192 1.63 -3.17 -1.96
N GLY A 193 2.93 -3.32 -1.73
CA GLY A 193 3.68 -2.52 -0.76
C GLY A 193 3.23 -2.74 0.70
N SER A 194 2.38 -3.72 0.99
CA SER A 194 1.80 -3.98 2.31
C SER A 194 2.18 -5.36 2.84
N ALA A 195 1.87 -5.65 4.10
CA ALA A 195 2.18 -6.93 4.75
C ALA A 195 1.50 -8.13 4.05
N TYR A 196 0.36 -7.91 3.39
CA TYR A 196 -0.32 -8.84 2.52
C TYR A 196 -1.23 -8.09 1.55
N GLN A 197 -1.82 -8.81 0.58
CA GLN A 197 -2.80 -8.26 -0.33
C GLN A 197 -4.17 -8.87 -0.09
N THR A 198 -5.19 -8.03 0.01
CA THR A 198 -6.59 -8.46 0.11
C THR A 198 -7.24 -8.39 -1.27
N TRP A 199 -7.84 -9.49 -1.70
CA TRP A 199 -8.60 -9.62 -2.94
C TRP A 199 -10.06 -9.95 -2.67
N THR A 200 -10.93 -9.61 -3.60
CA THR A 200 -12.26 -10.22 -3.68
C THR A 200 -12.44 -10.79 -5.09
N PRO A 201 -12.69 -12.11 -5.24
CA PRO A 201 -12.93 -12.69 -6.54
C PRO A 201 -14.28 -12.22 -7.08
N VAL A 202 -14.28 -11.73 -8.31
CA VAL A 202 -15.49 -11.28 -9.02
C VAL A 202 -15.50 -11.86 -10.43
N LYS A 203 -16.69 -12.07 -11.01
CA LYS A 203 -16.80 -12.50 -12.40
C LYS A 203 -16.47 -11.33 -13.32
N ARG A 204 -15.86 -11.62 -14.47
CA ARG A 204 -15.58 -10.59 -15.49
C ARG A 204 -16.85 -9.84 -15.93
N THR A 205 -17.99 -10.55 -16.01
CA THR A 205 -19.30 -9.99 -16.37
C THR A 205 -19.89 -9.06 -15.31
N GLU A 206 -19.34 -9.06 -14.09
CA GLU A 206 -19.78 -8.19 -13.00
C GLU A 206 -18.97 -6.89 -12.94
N VAL A 207 -17.97 -6.70 -13.83
CA VAL A 207 -17.11 -5.51 -13.87
C VAL A 207 -17.19 -4.86 -15.26
N GLU A 208 -17.54 -3.58 -15.27
CA GLU A 208 -17.58 -2.73 -16.46
C GLU A 208 -16.52 -1.64 -16.34
N TRP A 209 -15.58 -1.56 -17.29
CA TRP A 209 -14.60 -0.48 -17.34
C TRP A 209 -15.24 0.76 -17.95
N LEU A 210 -15.27 1.87 -17.19
CA LEU A 210 -15.90 3.12 -17.60
C LEU A 210 -14.95 4.04 -18.38
N THR A 211 -13.64 3.80 -18.33
CA THR A 211 -12.63 4.54 -19.10
C THR A 211 -11.75 3.58 -19.92
N PRO A 212 -11.25 3.99 -21.11
CA PRO A 212 -10.29 3.20 -21.88
C PRO A 212 -9.07 2.85 -21.03
N THR A 213 -8.75 1.56 -20.96
CA THR A 213 -7.74 1.05 -20.03
C THR A 213 -6.33 1.20 -20.59
N ALA A 214 -5.59 2.20 -20.12
CA ALA A 214 -4.13 2.24 -20.29
C ALA A 214 -3.43 1.35 -19.24
N LEU A 215 -3.97 0.14 -19.05
CA LEU A 215 -3.45 -0.84 -18.08
C LEU A 215 -2.32 -1.63 -18.72
N LYS A 216 -1.16 -1.65 -18.07
CA LYS A 216 -0.11 -2.63 -18.37
C LYS A 216 -0.45 -3.94 -17.67
N THR A 217 -0.18 -5.04 -18.35
CA THR A 217 -0.34 -6.37 -17.77
C THR A 217 1.02 -7.00 -17.44
N LEU A 218 1.08 -7.71 -16.32
CA LEU A 218 2.20 -8.56 -15.94
C LEU A 218 1.67 -9.96 -15.65
N ARG A 219 2.22 -10.96 -16.33
CA ARG A 219 1.97 -12.35 -16.01
C ARG A 219 2.74 -12.72 -14.75
N SER A 220 2.05 -12.68 -13.61
CA SER A 220 2.59 -12.99 -12.29
C SER A 220 2.78 -14.49 -12.03
N SER A 221 2.02 -15.35 -12.70
CA SER A 221 2.18 -16.81 -12.68
C SER A 221 1.62 -17.43 -13.94
N ARG A 222 1.70 -18.77 -14.09
CA ARG A 222 1.07 -19.49 -15.22
C ARG A 222 -0.43 -19.16 -15.36
N ARG A 223 -1.13 -18.95 -14.24
CA ARG A 223 -2.60 -18.75 -14.21
C ARG A 223 -3.05 -17.33 -13.88
N LEU A 224 -2.16 -16.47 -13.37
CA LEU A 224 -2.52 -15.14 -12.88
C LEU A 224 -1.84 -14.03 -13.69
N VAL A 225 -2.65 -13.18 -14.31
CA VAL A 225 -2.23 -11.92 -14.91
C VAL A 225 -2.71 -10.78 -14.02
N ARG A 226 -1.83 -9.83 -13.76
CA ARG A 226 -2.13 -8.61 -13.00
C ARG A 226 -2.14 -7.44 -13.95
N SER A 227 -3.06 -6.51 -13.72
CA SER A 227 -3.16 -5.27 -14.49
C SER A 227 -2.89 -4.10 -13.56
N PHE A 228 -2.10 -3.15 -14.02
CA PHE A 228 -1.79 -1.93 -13.27
C PHE A 228 -1.79 -0.74 -14.20
N LEU A 229 -2.12 0.43 -13.66
CA LEU A 229 -1.86 1.67 -14.38
C LEU A 229 -0.34 1.84 -14.50
N ASN A 230 0.16 2.13 -15.71
CA ASN A 230 1.58 2.37 -15.90
C ASN A 230 2.01 3.56 -15.01
N PRO A 231 2.97 3.40 -14.08
CA PRO A 231 3.52 4.53 -13.32
C PRO A 231 4.15 5.58 -14.24
N GLY A 232 4.54 5.16 -15.46
CA GLY A 232 5.02 5.99 -16.56
C GLY A 232 3.98 6.91 -17.20
N LEU A 233 2.69 6.56 -17.16
CA LEU A 233 1.64 7.48 -17.59
C LEU A 233 1.55 8.56 -16.51
N GLN A 234 2.02 9.76 -16.85
CA GLN A 234 1.93 10.94 -15.99
C GLN A 234 0.52 11.01 -15.41
N CYS A 235 0.37 10.67 -14.13
CA CYS A 235 -0.75 11.12 -13.34
C CYS A 235 -0.44 12.58 -12.99
N ASP A 236 -0.45 13.45 -13.99
CA ASP A 236 -0.46 14.89 -13.73
C ASP A 236 -1.77 15.24 -13.01
N PRO A 237 -1.71 16.15 -12.02
CA PRO A 237 -2.89 16.60 -11.29
C PRO A 237 -4.00 17.15 -12.21
#